data_AF-A0A0A6XX95-F1
#
_entry.id   AF-A0A0A6XX95-F1
#
_cell.length_a   1.000
_cell.length_b   1.000
_cell.length_c   1.000
_cell.angle_alpha   90.00
_cell.angle_beta   90.00
_cell.angle_gamma   90.00
#
_symmetry.space_group_name_H-M   'P 1'
#
loop_
_entity.id
_entity.type
_entity.pdbx_description
1 polymer ?
#
loop_
_entity_poly.entity_id
_entity_poly.type
_entity_poly.pdbx_seq_one_letter_code
_entity_poly.pdbx_strand_id
1 'polypeptide(L)'
;MDNHTKDIFGSFIQAVGTIESAIGSTPIEALSKRLLNNLTVKGNVLQAVGCGLSADAQETISFEKIGDEVQSIGNVTVIIGLLLKLKNQQNKN
;
A
#
# COMPACT_ATOMS: atom_id res chain seq x y z
N MET A 1 -19.34 -11.16 4.10
CA MET A 1 -18.34 -11.86 3.25
C MET A 1 -17.73 -12.93 4.11
N ASP A 2 -17.59 -14.16 3.62
CA ASP A 2 -16.87 -15.21 4.35
C ASP A 2 -15.37 -14.92 4.37
N ASN A 3 -14.66 -15.55 5.30
CA ASN A 3 -13.24 -15.29 5.54
C ASN A 3 -12.36 -15.65 4.33
N HIS A 4 -12.68 -16.71 3.60
CA HIS A 4 -11.90 -17.08 2.42
C HIS A 4 -12.06 -16.05 1.28
N THR A 5 -13.28 -15.60 1.00
CA THR A 5 -13.52 -14.52 0.01
C THR A 5 -12.86 -13.20 0.43
N LYS A 6 -12.85 -12.91 1.74
CA LYS A 6 -12.21 -11.71 2.30
C LYS A 6 -10.71 -11.73 2.10
N ASP A 7 -10.07 -12.87 2.30
CA ASP A 7 -8.64 -13.04 2.10
C ASP A 7 -8.24 -12.88 0.63
N ILE A 8 -9.00 -13.51 -0.29
CA ILE A 8 -8.79 -13.33 -1.74
C ILE A 8 -8.96 -11.85 -2.12
N PHE A 9 -9.98 -11.18 -1.58
CA PHE A 9 -10.19 -9.76 -1.85
C PHE A 9 -9.04 -8.90 -1.28
N GLY A 10 -8.55 -9.21 -0.08
CA GLY A 10 -7.38 -8.56 0.52
C GLY A 10 -6.14 -8.70 -0.36
N SER A 11 -5.82 -9.92 -0.76
CA SER A 11 -4.74 -10.27 -1.69
C SER A 11 -4.85 -9.53 -3.03
N PHE A 12 -6.06 -9.44 -3.59
CA PHE A 12 -6.29 -8.71 -4.84
C PHE A 12 -6.00 -7.21 -4.68
N ILE A 13 -6.50 -6.58 -3.61
CA ILE A 13 -6.25 -5.17 -3.31
C ILE A 13 -4.76 -4.92 -3.08
N GLN A 14 -4.08 -5.82 -2.38
CA GLN A 14 -2.64 -5.76 -2.19
C GLN A 14 -1.89 -5.81 -3.53
N ALA A 15 -2.25 -6.74 -4.42
CA ALA A 15 -1.62 -6.88 -5.73
C ALA A 15 -1.77 -5.62 -6.59
N VAL A 16 -2.97 -5.01 -6.63
CA VAL A 16 -3.20 -3.74 -7.32
C VAL A 16 -2.31 -2.63 -6.71
N GLY A 17 -2.23 -2.58 -5.38
CA GLY A 17 -1.38 -1.63 -4.69
C GLY A 17 0.11 -1.81 -4.99
N THR A 18 0.58 -3.05 -5.13
CA THR A 18 1.96 -3.36 -5.52
C THR A 18 2.27 -2.84 -6.92
N ILE A 19 1.34 -3.01 -7.87
CA ILE A 19 1.49 -2.50 -9.24
C ILE A 19 1.52 -0.96 -9.24
N GLU A 20 0.57 -0.29 -8.57
CA GLU A 20 0.56 1.19 -8.49
C GLU A 20 1.86 1.72 -7.86
N SER A 21 2.33 1.11 -6.76
CA SER A 21 3.58 1.50 -6.09
C SER A 21 4.81 1.29 -6.97
N ALA A 22 4.87 0.19 -7.73
CA ALA A 22 5.97 -0.09 -8.65
C ALA A 22 6.04 0.95 -9.78
N ILE A 23 4.89 1.29 -10.37
CA ILE A 23 4.80 2.33 -11.39
C ILE A 23 5.22 3.68 -10.79
N GLY A 24 4.68 4.07 -9.64
CA GLY A 24 5.00 5.35 -8.99
C GLY A 24 6.47 5.50 -8.57
N SER A 25 7.13 4.39 -8.24
CA SER A 25 8.54 4.36 -7.84
C SER A 25 9.52 4.29 -9.02
N THR A 26 9.02 4.08 -10.24
CA THR A 26 9.84 3.98 -11.45
C THR A 26 9.94 5.36 -12.12
N PRO A 27 11.16 5.86 -12.42
CA PRO A 27 11.33 7.11 -13.16
C PRO A 27 10.88 6.93 -14.62
N ILE A 28 9.63 7.31 -14.91
CA ILE A 28 9.07 7.25 -16.27
C ILE A 28 8.98 8.67 -16.80
N GLU A 29 9.81 9.02 -17.78
CA GLU A 29 9.90 10.38 -18.34
C GLU A 29 8.57 10.90 -18.91
N ALA A 30 7.75 9.99 -19.45
CA ALA A 30 6.44 10.33 -20.02
C ALA A 30 5.37 10.70 -18.96
N LEU A 31 5.62 10.46 -17.67
CA LEU A 31 4.67 10.71 -16.59
C LEU A 31 5.11 11.86 -15.69
N SER A 32 4.15 12.69 -15.27
CA SER A 32 4.47 13.80 -14.35
C SER A 32 4.91 13.28 -12.98
N LYS A 33 5.85 13.98 -12.33
CA LYS A 33 6.27 13.68 -10.94
C LYS A 33 5.10 13.66 -9.96
N ARG A 34 4.08 14.49 -10.18
CA ARG A 34 2.85 14.49 -9.37
C ARG A 34 2.08 13.19 -9.52
N LEU A 35 1.93 12.68 -10.74
CA LEU A 35 1.27 11.41 -10.99
C LEU A 35 2.05 10.25 -10.37
N LEU A 36 3.36 10.20 -10.57
CA LEU A 36 4.23 9.17 -9.97
C LEU A 36 4.11 9.16 -8.44
N ASN A 37 4.21 10.33 -7.79
CA ASN A 37 4.03 10.44 -6.34
C ASN A 37 2.64 9.99 -5.88
N ASN A 38 1.58 10.34 -6.61
CA ASN A 38 0.22 9.91 -6.29
C ASN A 38 0.08 8.38 -6.39
N LEU A 39 0.65 7.77 -7.43
CA LEU A 39 0.65 6.32 -7.61
C LEU A 39 1.44 5.61 -6.49
N THR A 40 2.58 6.16 -6.07
CA THR A 40 3.32 5.63 -4.92
C THR A 40 2.48 5.67 -3.66
N VAL A 41 1.85 6.81 -3.35
CA VAL A 41 1.03 6.94 -2.12
C VAL A 41 -0.18 6.01 -2.17
N LYS A 42 -0.94 6.02 -3.28
CA LYS A 42 -2.12 5.16 -3.43
C LYS A 42 -1.76 3.68 -3.40
N GLY A 43 -0.68 3.28 -4.06
CA GLY A 43 -0.20 1.91 -4.06
C GLY A 43 0.14 1.40 -2.66
N ASN A 44 0.83 2.20 -1.85
CA ASN A 44 1.13 1.85 -0.46
C ASN A 44 -0.14 1.79 0.40
N VAL A 45 -1.12 2.69 0.17
CA VAL A 45 -2.43 2.64 0.88
C VAL A 45 -3.16 1.34 0.55
N LEU A 46 -3.24 0.97 -0.73
CA LEU A 46 -3.90 -0.25 -1.16
C LEU A 46 -3.19 -1.49 -0.60
N GLN A 47 -1.85 -1.54 -0.59
CA GLN A 47 -1.13 -2.63 0.06
C GLN A 47 -1.40 -2.70 1.56
N ALA A 48 -1.42 -1.57 2.27
CA ALA A 48 -1.71 -1.53 3.71
C ALA A 48 -3.10 -2.10 4.03
N VAL A 49 -4.10 -1.69 3.25
CA VAL A 49 -5.49 -2.15 3.39
C VAL A 49 -5.64 -3.62 2.99
N GLY A 50 -5.01 -4.04 1.88
CA GLY A 50 -5.06 -5.41 1.39
C GLY A 50 -4.49 -6.40 2.40
N CYS A 51 -3.28 -6.13 2.92
CA CYS A 51 -2.68 -6.92 3.99
C CYS A 51 -3.54 -6.92 5.26
N GLY A 52 -4.07 -5.75 5.67
CA GLY A 52 -4.93 -5.66 6.84
C GLY A 52 -6.20 -6.51 6.70
N LEU A 53 -6.77 -6.56 5.50
CA LEU A 53 -7.96 -7.36 5.22
C LEU A 53 -7.67 -8.87 5.20
N SER A 54 -6.54 -9.29 4.62
CA SER A 54 -6.06 -10.67 4.64
C SER A 54 -5.73 -11.15 6.06
N ALA A 55 -5.06 -10.33 6.87
CA ALA A 55 -4.81 -10.64 8.27
C ALA A 55 -6.11 -10.79 9.09
N ASP A 56 -7.08 -9.91 8.85
CA ASP A 56 -8.39 -9.93 9.52
C ASP A 56 -9.31 -11.06 9.00
N ALA A 57 -8.97 -11.69 7.88
CA ALA A 57 -9.66 -12.87 7.37
C ALA A 57 -9.15 -14.17 8.01
N GLN A 58 -7.90 -14.19 8.48
CA GLN A 58 -7.28 -15.36 9.09
C GLN A 58 -7.69 -15.50 10.57
N GLU A 59 -8.44 -16.54 10.89
CA GLU A 59 -9.01 -16.76 12.25
C GLU A 59 -7.95 -17.15 13.28
N THR A 60 -6.95 -17.93 12.86
CA THR A 60 -5.87 -18.40 13.73
C THR A 60 -4.58 -17.62 13.48
N ILE A 61 -3.71 -17.54 14.50
CA ILE A 61 -2.37 -16.99 14.32
C ILE A 61 -1.58 -17.91 13.39
N SER A 62 -1.10 -17.35 12.29
CA SER A 62 -0.22 -18.00 11.30
C SER A 62 0.96 -17.07 11.00
N PHE A 63 2.01 -17.60 10.37
CA PHE A 63 3.11 -16.74 9.89
C PHE A 63 2.67 -15.76 8.81
N GLU A 64 1.66 -16.13 8.03
CA GLU A 64 1.05 -15.28 7.01
C GLU A 64 0.34 -14.08 7.65
N LYS A 65 -0.53 -14.32 8.64
CA LYS A 65 -1.23 -13.25 9.38
C LYS A 65 -0.25 -12.25 9.98
N ILE A 66 0.80 -12.74 10.63
CA ILE A 66 1.84 -11.88 11.22
C ILE A 66 2.56 -11.09 10.12
N GLY A 67 2.90 -11.74 9.01
CA GLY A 67 3.54 -11.10 7.86
C GLY A 67 2.66 -10.00 7.27
N ASP A 68 1.36 -10.23 7.14
CA ASP A 68 0.39 -9.26 6.65
C ASP A 68 0.23 -8.07 7.61
N GLU A 69 0.14 -8.31 8.91
CA GLU A 69 0.10 -7.23 9.91
C GLU A 69 1.37 -6.37 9.85
N VAL A 70 2.54 -7.00 9.77
CA VAL A 70 3.83 -6.30 9.63
C VAL A 70 3.88 -5.49 8.34
N GLN A 71 3.46 -6.05 7.20
CA GLN A 71 3.40 -5.33 5.93
C GLN A 71 2.42 -4.15 5.99
N SER A 72 1.26 -4.33 6.63
CA SER A 72 0.27 -3.26 6.78
C SER A 72 0.86 -2.07 7.56
N ILE A 73 1.49 -2.33 8.71
CA ILE A 73 2.16 -1.32 9.53
C ILE A 73 3.33 -0.65 8.78
N GLY A 74 4.14 -1.44 8.07
CA GLY A 74 5.23 -0.95 7.25
C GLY A 74 4.76 0.03 6.18
N ASN A 75 3.70 -0.33 5.45
CA ASN A 75 3.11 0.53 4.43
C ASN A 75 2.52 1.83 5.02
N VAL A 76 1.88 1.79 6.19
CA VAL A 76 1.44 3.00 6.91
C VAL A 76 2.61 3.92 7.22
N THR A 77 3.73 3.35 7.68
CA THR A 77 4.96 4.12 7.97
C THR A 77 5.49 4.80 6.71
N VAL A 78 5.51 4.10 5.58
CA VAL A 78 5.92 4.66 4.27
C VAL A 78 4.99 5.80 3.85
N ILE A 79 3.67 5.62 3.96
CA ILE A 79 2.67 6.64 3.60
C ILE A 79 2.92 7.93 4.39
N ILE A 80 3.11 7.83 5.70
CA ILE A 80 3.40 9.00 6.56
C ILE A 80 4.65 9.71 6.07
N GLY A 81 5.74 8.98 5.81
CA GLY A 81 6.99 9.54 5.30
C GLY A 81 6.81 10.26 3.95
N LEU A 82 6.05 9.67 3.03
CA LEU A 82 5.74 10.27 1.73
C LEU A 82 4.91 11.55 1.88
N LEU A 83 3.86 11.54 2.70
CA LEU A 83 3.00 12.71 2.91
C LEU A 83 3.76 13.89 3.55
N LEU A 84 4.63 13.62 4.53
CA LEU A 84 5.50 14.64 5.12
C LEU A 84 6.46 15.23 4.09
N LYS A 85 7.08 14.38 3.25
CA LYS A 85 7.96 14.83 2.16
C LYS A 85 7.22 15.72 1.16
N LEU A 86 6.03 15.31 0.72
CA LEU A 86 5.22 16.07 -0.25
C LEU A 86 4.77 17.41 0.31
N LYS A 87 4.31 17.44 1.57
CA LYS A 87 3.97 18.70 2.27
C LYS A 87 5.16 19.66 2.33
N ASN A 88 6.34 19.15 2.64
CA ASN A 88 7.56 19.95 2.69
C ASN A 88 7.99 20.48 1.31
N GLN A 89 7.70 19.75 0.23
CA GLN A 89 7.94 20.23 -1.14
C GLN A 89 6.95 21.31 -1.57
N GLN A 90 5.68 21.22 -1.15
CA GLN A 90 4.68 22.25 -1.41
C GLN A 90 5.01 23.56 -0.71
N ASN A 91 5.49 23.52 0.53
CA ASN A 91 5.83 24.72 1.31
C ASN A 91 7.08 25.47 0.81
N LYS A 92 7.84 24.89 -0.13
CA LYS A 92 9.06 25.49 -0.70
C LYS A 92 8.84 26.20 -2.03
N ASN A 93 7.63 26.11 -2.58
CA ASN A 93 7.23 26.72 -3.85
C ASN A 93 6.18 27.82 -3.60
#